data_AF-A0A975BHC9-F1
#
_entry.id   AF-A0A975BHC9-F1
#
_cell.length_a   1.000
_cell.length_b   1.000
_cell.length_c   1.000
_cell.angle_alpha   90.00
_cell.angle_beta   90.00
_cell.angle_gamma   90.00
#
_symmetry.space_group_name_H-M   'P 1'
#
loop_
_entity.id
_entity.type
_entity.pdbx_description
1 polymer ?
#
loop_
_entity_poly.entity_id
_entity_poly.type
_entity_poly.pdbx_seq_one_letter_code
_entity_poly.pdbx_strand_id
1 'polypeptide(L)'
;MVTKMMRNNLAFFDSVKNSAFIISSKYAEPFKPEKKKGKYSFYKSEVIKKELLYESDMGNFKGCLEKRSAYNEIIEFGKKRFPITKQCLFQRLAELQERCDPEENEEISLGSLKSMLLFLFSVKNLKKPVITLNDMGIFQTSWKKDRKNLLTTSFIDNWSLNYVIFRPSRHTPERIILNGVMNELDFKDYLLEMRLKPHRKK
;
A
#
# COMPACT_ATOMS: atom_id res chain seq x y z
N MET A 1 -11.79 10.09 24.27
CA MET A 1 -10.54 10.82 23.93
C MET A 1 -9.87 10.36 22.61
N VAL A 2 -10.43 9.39 21.87
CA VAL A 2 -9.87 8.86 20.61
C VAL A 2 -10.39 9.58 19.36
N THR A 3 -11.55 10.24 19.45
CA THR A 3 -12.23 10.95 18.35
C THR A 3 -11.54 12.24 17.89
N LYS A 4 -10.64 12.83 18.70
CA LYS A 4 -9.94 14.08 18.34
C LYS A 4 -8.71 13.87 17.44
N MET A 5 -8.16 12.64 17.37
CA MET A 5 -7.01 12.34 16.51
C MET A 5 -7.38 11.99 15.07
N MET A 6 -8.61 11.54 14.80
CA MET A 6 -9.02 11.20 13.42
C MET A 6 -9.45 12.43 12.61
N ARG A 7 -10.07 13.44 13.23
CA ARG A 7 -10.48 14.68 12.54
C ARG A 7 -9.30 15.49 11.97
N ASN A 8 -8.12 15.44 12.59
CA ASN A 8 -6.95 16.16 12.09
C ASN A 8 -6.30 15.51 10.87
N ASN A 9 -6.53 14.22 10.60
CA ASN A 9 -6.01 13.56 9.41
C ASN A 9 -6.87 13.84 8.18
N LEU A 10 -8.20 13.93 8.32
CA LEU A 10 -9.11 14.27 7.21
C LEU A 10 -8.87 15.70 6.70
N ALA A 11 -8.74 16.69 7.60
CA ALA A 11 -8.45 18.07 7.22
C ALA A 11 -7.09 18.25 6.50
N PHE A 12 -6.13 17.36 6.73
CA PHE A 12 -4.84 17.39 6.03
C PHE A 12 -4.97 16.94 4.57
N PHE A 13 -5.80 15.93 4.28
CA PHE A 13 -6.00 15.43 2.92
C PHE A 13 -6.71 16.43 2.01
N ASP A 14 -7.64 17.23 2.55
CA ASP A 14 -8.31 18.30 1.78
C ASP A 14 -7.39 19.50 1.49
N SER A 15 -6.42 19.78 2.36
CA SER A 15 -5.42 20.83 2.14
C SER A 15 -4.40 20.48 1.04
N VAL A 16 -4.04 19.20 0.90
CA VAL A 16 -3.05 18.72 -0.09
C VAL A 16 -3.56 18.81 -1.53
N LYS A 17 -4.88 18.83 -1.77
CA LYS A 17 -5.44 19.00 -3.14
C LYS A 17 -5.09 20.35 -3.77
N ASN A 18 -4.70 21.36 -2.98
CA ASN A 18 -4.45 22.73 -3.45
C ASN A 18 -2.95 23.09 -3.60
N SER A 19 -2.02 22.15 -3.47
CA SER A 19 -0.58 22.45 -3.54
C SER A 19 0.18 21.50 -4.47
N ALA A 20 -0.05 21.65 -5.78
CA ALA A 20 0.80 21.06 -6.81
C ALA A 20 2.08 21.90 -6.97
N PHE A 21 3.19 21.43 -6.40
CA PHE A 21 4.53 21.97 -6.70
C PHE A 21 5.27 21.03 -7.65
N ILE A 22 5.64 21.55 -8.81
CA ILE A 22 6.46 20.88 -9.82
C ILE A 22 7.94 21.00 -9.38
N ILE A 23 8.65 19.88 -9.21
CA ILE A 23 10.11 19.89 -9.01
C ILE A 23 10.80 19.21 -10.20
N SER A 24 11.66 20.00 -10.86
CA SER A 24 12.44 19.71 -12.06
C SER A 24 13.59 18.71 -11.80
N SER A 25 13.69 17.68 -12.64
CA SER A 25 14.61 16.54 -12.57
C SER A 25 15.99 16.79 -13.20
N LYS A 26 16.77 17.76 -12.70
CA LYS A 26 18.07 18.12 -13.31
C LYS A 26 19.32 17.38 -12.82
N TYR A 27 19.22 16.44 -11.88
CA TYR A 27 20.42 15.75 -11.36
C TYR A 27 20.17 14.27 -11.06
N ALA A 28 20.34 13.41 -12.07
CA ALA A 28 20.50 11.98 -11.87
C ALA A 28 21.59 11.48 -12.82
N GLU A 29 22.81 11.29 -12.30
CA GLU A 29 23.85 10.59 -13.05
C GLU A 29 23.65 9.06 -12.98
N PRO A 30 23.90 8.32 -14.07
CA PRO A 30 23.68 6.88 -14.12
C PRO A 30 24.77 6.10 -13.38
N PHE A 31 24.33 5.22 -12.48
CA PHE A 31 25.17 4.29 -11.74
C PHE A 31 25.81 3.25 -12.69
N LYS A 32 27.15 3.15 -12.71
CA LYS A 32 27.90 2.10 -13.43
C LYS A 32 28.35 1.02 -12.44
N PRO A 33 27.87 -0.23 -12.54
CA PRO A 33 28.31 -1.29 -11.64
C PRO A 33 29.65 -1.90 -12.07
N GLU A 34 30.59 -2.00 -11.12
CA GLU A 34 31.86 -2.73 -11.30
C GLU A 34 31.66 -4.25 -11.36
N LYS A 35 32.34 -4.89 -12.31
CA LYS A 35 32.30 -6.34 -12.53
C LYS A 35 33.30 -7.06 -11.60
N LYS A 36 32.83 -7.67 -10.51
CA LYS A 36 33.58 -8.73 -9.80
C LYS A 36 33.14 -10.10 -10.30
N LYS A 37 34.06 -10.82 -10.96
CA LYS A 37 33.89 -12.23 -11.38
C LYS A 37 34.17 -13.16 -10.20
N GLY A 38 33.15 -13.89 -9.75
CA GLY A 38 33.31 -15.02 -8.82
C GLY A 38 31.97 -15.57 -8.38
N LYS A 39 31.70 -16.86 -8.65
CA LYS A 39 30.73 -17.79 -8.01
C LYS A 39 29.34 -17.28 -7.54
N TYR A 40 28.81 -16.18 -8.07
CA TYR A 40 27.47 -15.62 -7.74
C TYR A 40 26.37 -15.97 -8.77
N SER A 41 26.64 -16.78 -9.80
CA SER A 41 25.71 -16.93 -10.93
C SER A 41 24.53 -17.88 -10.68
N PHE A 42 24.66 -18.89 -9.81
CA PHE A 42 23.59 -19.87 -9.60
C PHE A 42 22.45 -19.35 -8.71
N TYR A 43 22.75 -18.78 -7.54
CA TYR A 43 21.74 -18.25 -6.62
C TYR A 43 20.95 -17.07 -7.21
N LYS A 44 21.56 -16.27 -8.08
CA LYS A 44 20.90 -15.14 -8.74
C LYS A 44 19.83 -15.62 -9.73
N SER A 45 20.05 -16.75 -10.41
CA SER A 45 19.11 -17.28 -11.40
C SER A 45 17.82 -17.82 -10.78
N GLU A 46 17.90 -18.43 -9.58
CA GLU A 46 16.75 -19.06 -8.93
C GLU A 46 15.86 -18.03 -8.20
N VAL A 47 16.47 -16.98 -7.65
CA VAL A 47 15.74 -15.83 -7.08
C VAL A 47 14.99 -15.08 -8.17
N ILE A 48 15.65 -14.79 -9.30
CA ILE A 48 15.02 -14.12 -10.45
C ILE A 48 13.86 -14.94 -11.01
N LYS A 49 13.99 -16.28 -11.12
CA LYS A 49 12.89 -17.14 -11.57
C LYS A 49 11.69 -17.13 -10.62
N LYS A 50 11.92 -17.11 -9.30
CA LYS A 50 10.85 -17.04 -8.29
C LYS A 50 10.15 -15.68 -8.26
N GLU A 51 10.87 -14.59 -8.54
CA GLU A 51 10.30 -13.25 -8.68
C GLU A 51 9.45 -13.12 -9.95
N LEU A 52 9.97 -13.57 -11.10
CA LEU A 52 9.22 -13.55 -12.37
C LEU A 52 7.95 -14.39 -12.32
N LEU A 53 8.01 -15.57 -11.69
CA LEU A 53 6.82 -16.41 -11.50
C LEU A 53 5.77 -15.71 -10.64
N TYR A 54 6.20 -14.96 -9.62
CA TYR A 54 5.31 -14.22 -8.75
C TYR A 54 4.70 -12.99 -9.43
N GLU A 55 5.45 -12.27 -10.25
CA GLU A 55 4.91 -11.14 -11.04
C GLU A 55 3.85 -11.60 -12.04
N SER A 56 4.11 -12.72 -12.74
CA SER A 56 3.12 -13.36 -13.61
C SER A 56 1.86 -13.78 -12.85
N ASP A 57 2.04 -14.31 -11.65
CA ASP A 57 0.95 -14.74 -10.77
C ASP A 57 0.11 -13.55 -10.26
N MET A 58 0.75 -12.41 -9.95
CA MET A 58 0.08 -11.18 -9.56
C MET A 58 -0.66 -10.52 -10.73
N GLY A 59 -0.13 -10.59 -11.96
CA GLY A 59 -0.82 -10.15 -13.17
C GLY A 59 -2.11 -10.94 -13.42
N ASN A 60 -2.05 -12.27 -13.28
CA ASN A 60 -3.23 -13.14 -13.37
C ASN A 60 -4.24 -12.84 -12.25
N PHE A 61 -3.76 -12.60 -11.02
CA PHE A 61 -4.60 -12.21 -9.90
C PHE A 61 -5.34 -10.90 -10.16
N LYS A 62 -4.66 -9.87 -10.67
CA LYS A 62 -5.26 -8.59 -11.05
C LYS A 62 -6.35 -8.76 -12.11
N GLY A 63 -6.05 -9.39 -13.24
CA GLY A 63 -7.02 -9.58 -14.33
C GLY A 63 -8.21 -10.47 -13.92
N CYS A 64 -8.02 -11.36 -12.95
CA CYS A 64 -9.13 -12.01 -12.27
C CYS A 64 -9.92 -10.98 -11.46
N LEU A 65 -9.29 -10.34 -10.48
CA LEU A 65 -9.92 -9.41 -9.55
C LEU A 65 -10.76 -8.31 -10.25
N GLU A 66 -10.33 -7.83 -11.41
CA GLU A 66 -11.06 -6.87 -12.26
C GLU A 66 -12.48 -7.32 -12.61
N LYS A 67 -12.64 -8.59 -12.99
CA LYS A 67 -13.91 -9.15 -13.49
C LYS A 67 -15.01 -9.30 -12.44
N ARG A 68 -14.71 -9.08 -11.16
CA ARG A 68 -15.67 -9.26 -10.05
C ARG A 68 -16.42 -7.96 -9.86
N SER A 69 -17.75 -8.01 -9.79
CA SER A 69 -18.59 -6.81 -9.71
C SER A 69 -19.27 -6.65 -8.35
N ALA A 70 -19.12 -7.61 -7.44
CA ALA A 70 -19.70 -7.53 -6.10
C ALA A 70 -18.64 -7.69 -5.00
N TYR A 71 -18.89 -7.05 -3.86
CA TYR A 71 -18.03 -7.14 -2.68
C TYR A 71 -17.79 -8.59 -2.24
N ASN A 72 -18.87 -9.37 -2.10
CA ASN A 72 -18.78 -10.76 -1.64
C ASN A 72 -17.95 -11.64 -2.59
N GLU A 73 -18.08 -11.43 -3.90
CA GLU A 73 -17.27 -12.14 -4.91
C GLU A 73 -15.78 -11.84 -4.75
N ILE A 74 -15.44 -10.57 -4.52
CA ILE A 74 -14.06 -10.12 -4.32
C ILE A 74 -13.46 -10.76 -3.06
N ILE A 75 -14.22 -10.78 -1.96
CA ILE A 75 -13.79 -11.37 -0.69
C ILE A 75 -13.61 -12.88 -0.80
N GLU A 76 -14.58 -13.60 -1.36
CA GLU A 76 -14.49 -15.06 -1.53
C GLU A 76 -13.34 -15.45 -2.46
N PHE A 77 -13.13 -14.69 -3.54
CA PHE A 77 -11.96 -14.87 -4.39
C PHE A 77 -10.64 -14.67 -3.62
N GLY A 78 -10.55 -13.61 -2.81
CA GLY A 78 -9.40 -13.34 -1.95
C GLY A 78 -9.13 -14.47 -0.95
N LYS A 79 -10.16 -14.96 -0.25
CA LYS A 79 -10.07 -16.07 0.71
C LYS A 79 -9.57 -17.36 0.05
N LYS A 80 -10.14 -17.73 -1.10
CA LYS A 80 -9.72 -18.91 -1.87
C LYS A 80 -8.25 -18.82 -2.28
N ARG A 81 -7.78 -17.61 -2.61
CA ARG A 81 -6.40 -17.38 -3.06
C ARG A 81 -5.40 -17.33 -1.91
N PHE A 82 -5.79 -16.83 -0.73
CA PHE A 82 -4.90 -16.59 0.43
C PHE A 82 -5.49 -17.09 1.77
N PRO A 83 -5.70 -18.40 1.95
CA PRO A 83 -6.61 -18.93 2.97
C PRO A 83 -6.12 -18.85 4.44
N ILE A 84 -4.82 -19.09 4.73
CA ILE A 84 -4.39 -19.35 6.12
C ILE A 84 -3.79 -18.11 6.80
N THR A 85 -2.93 -17.35 6.12
CA THR A 85 -2.18 -16.26 6.75
C THR A 85 -2.95 -14.94 6.82
N LYS A 86 -4.17 -14.89 6.25
CA LYS A 86 -4.93 -13.65 6.02
C LYS A 86 -6.35 -13.70 6.60
N GLN A 87 -6.71 -14.68 7.42
CA GLN A 87 -8.05 -14.72 8.05
C GLN A 87 -8.38 -13.43 8.80
N CYS A 88 -7.42 -12.90 9.58
CA CYS A 88 -7.61 -11.64 10.32
C CYS A 88 -7.68 -10.39 9.42
N LEU A 89 -7.36 -10.50 8.12
CA LEU A 89 -7.64 -9.43 7.14
C LEU A 89 -9.11 -9.52 6.76
N PHE A 90 -9.60 -10.68 6.32
CA PHE A 90 -10.99 -10.83 5.88
C PHE A 90 -12.01 -10.62 7.00
N GLN A 91 -11.70 -11.03 8.23
CA GLN A 91 -12.52 -10.69 9.40
C GLN A 91 -12.60 -9.17 9.56
N ARG A 92 -11.47 -8.46 9.42
CA ARG A 92 -11.45 -7.00 9.52
C ARG A 92 -12.26 -6.33 8.40
N LEU A 93 -12.27 -6.91 7.20
CA LEU A 93 -13.07 -6.40 6.08
C LEU A 93 -14.57 -6.60 6.35
N ALA A 94 -14.97 -7.75 6.90
CA ALA A 94 -16.35 -7.97 7.33
C ALA A 94 -16.79 -6.96 8.40
N GLU A 95 -15.98 -6.75 9.44
CA GLU A 95 -16.25 -5.73 10.48
C GLU A 95 -16.39 -4.31 9.92
N LEU A 96 -15.65 -3.99 8.85
CA LEU A 96 -15.71 -2.68 8.21
C LEU A 96 -16.98 -2.55 7.35
N GLN A 97 -17.37 -3.61 6.65
CA GLN A 97 -18.61 -3.65 5.87
C GLN A 97 -19.85 -3.54 6.76
N GLU A 98 -19.89 -4.26 7.89
CA GLU A 98 -21.02 -4.19 8.84
C GLU A 98 -21.22 -2.79 9.44
N ARG A 99 -20.18 -1.95 9.41
CA ARG A 99 -20.24 -0.57 9.92
C ARG A 99 -20.65 0.45 8.86
N CYS A 100 -20.63 0.08 7.58
CA CYS A 100 -21.14 0.94 6.53
C CYS A 100 -22.66 0.85 6.56
N ASP A 101 -23.32 1.97 6.87
CA ASP A 101 -24.77 2.04 6.88
C ASP A 101 -25.28 2.18 5.44
N PRO A 102 -26.03 1.20 4.91
CA PRO A 102 -26.61 1.32 3.56
C PRO A 102 -27.61 2.49 3.45
N GLU A 103 -28.18 2.98 4.55
CA GLU A 103 -29.13 4.10 4.56
C GLU A 103 -28.45 5.46 4.34
N GLU A 104 -27.16 5.59 4.68
CA GLU A 104 -26.40 6.84 4.53
C GLU A 104 -25.75 6.99 3.14
N ASN A 105 -26.05 6.10 2.19
CA ASN A 105 -25.39 6.00 0.87
C ASN A 105 -23.86 5.82 0.93
N GLU A 106 -23.31 5.38 2.07
CA GLU A 106 -21.88 5.09 2.23
C GLU A 106 -21.58 3.68 1.71
N GLU A 107 -21.62 3.50 0.38
CA GLU A 107 -21.22 2.23 -0.23
C GLU A 107 -19.70 2.10 -0.27
N ILE A 108 -19.20 0.92 0.10
CA ILE A 108 -17.78 0.59 -0.04
C ILE A 108 -17.37 0.63 -1.52
N SER A 109 -16.34 1.41 -1.83
CA SER A 109 -15.76 1.43 -3.18
C SER A 109 -15.12 0.07 -3.50
N LEU A 110 -15.71 -0.61 -4.48
CA LEU A 110 -15.17 -1.88 -4.97
C LEU A 110 -13.80 -1.72 -5.62
N GLY A 111 -13.56 -0.62 -6.35
CA GLY A 111 -12.25 -0.36 -6.94
C GLY A 111 -11.19 -0.15 -5.87
N SER A 112 -11.49 0.62 -4.82
CA SER A 112 -10.64 0.76 -3.64
C SER A 112 -10.32 -0.59 -2.97
N LEU A 113 -11.33 -1.45 -2.78
CA LEU A 113 -11.14 -2.80 -2.23
C LEU A 113 -10.19 -3.63 -3.09
N LYS A 114 -10.40 -3.63 -4.40
CA LYS A 114 -9.58 -4.40 -5.35
C LYS A 114 -8.13 -3.92 -5.31
N SER A 115 -7.91 -2.61 -5.42
CA SER A 115 -6.59 -1.96 -5.34
C SER A 115 -5.88 -2.31 -4.03
N MET A 116 -6.56 -2.19 -2.89
CA MET A 116 -6.00 -2.55 -1.60
C MET A 116 -5.60 -4.03 -1.53
N LEU A 117 -6.47 -4.95 -1.97
CA LEU A 117 -6.17 -6.38 -1.92
C LEU A 117 -4.98 -6.73 -2.79
N LEU A 118 -4.93 -6.20 -4.02
CA LEU A 118 -3.80 -6.41 -4.93
C LEU A 118 -2.50 -5.90 -4.30
N PHE A 119 -2.50 -4.68 -3.75
CA PHE A 119 -1.35 -4.14 -3.05
C PHE A 119 -0.93 -5.00 -1.84
N LEU A 120 -1.85 -5.30 -0.91
CA LEU A 120 -1.53 -6.04 0.31
C LEU A 120 -1.03 -7.47 0.04
N PHE A 121 -1.47 -8.08 -1.06
CA PHE A 121 -0.99 -9.38 -1.47
C PHE A 121 0.30 -9.32 -2.27
N SER A 122 0.59 -8.21 -2.95
CA SER A 122 1.86 -7.97 -3.65
C SER A 122 3.04 -7.75 -2.69
N VAL A 123 2.78 -7.23 -1.48
CA VAL A 123 3.83 -6.88 -0.53
C VAL A 123 4.00 -7.94 0.57
N LYS A 124 4.88 -8.92 0.32
CA LYS A 124 5.15 -10.03 1.26
C LYS A 124 5.80 -9.62 2.58
N ASN A 125 6.58 -8.54 2.56
CA ASN A 125 7.47 -8.19 3.67
C ASN A 125 6.92 -7.11 4.62
N LEU A 126 5.74 -6.56 4.35
CA LEU A 126 5.14 -5.57 5.24
C LEU A 126 4.42 -6.26 6.41
N LYS A 127 4.54 -5.64 7.59
CA LYS A 127 3.71 -6.01 8.73
C LYS A 127 2.23 -5.79 8.41
N LYS A 128 1.35 -6.44 9.18
CA LYS A 128 -0.09 -6.21 9.11
C LYS A 128 -0.38 -4.70 9.28
N PRO A 129 -1.00 -4.03 8.30
CA PRO A 129 -1.46 -2.65 8.47
C PRO A 129 -2.64 -2.58 9.42
N VAL A 130 -2.90 -1.36 9.91
CA VAL A 130 -4.24 -0.98 10.37
C VAL A 130 -5.05 -0.61 9.13
N ILE A 131 -6.26 -1.15 9.02
CA ILE A 131 -7.16 -0.95 7.89
C ILE A 131 -8.42 -0.24 8.38
N THR A 132 -8.78 0.83 7.69
CA THR A 132 -9.95 1.67 7.95
C THR A 132 -10.64 2.02 6.64
N LEU A 133 -11.88 2.47 6.75
CA LEU A 133 -12.60 3.15 5.68
C LEU A 133 -12.68 4.64 6.03
N ASN A 134 -12.71 5.50 5.03
CA ASN A 134 -13.14 6.88 5.21
C ASN A 134 -14.66 7.00 4.92
N ASP A 135 -15.18 8.20 5.13
CA ASP A 135 -16.59 8.58 4.93
C ASP A 135 -17.06 8.44 3.46
N MET A 136 -16.15 8.12 2.53
CA MET A 136 -16.46 7.88 1.11
C MET A 136 -16.40 6.38 0.76
N GLY A 137 -16.33 5.48 1.75
CA GLY A 137 -16.19 4.05 1.52
C GLY A 137 -14.85 3.64 0.90
N ILE A 138 -13.82 4.49 0.98
CA ILE A 138 -12.48 4.24 0.43
C ILE A 138 -11.58 3.61 1.50
N PHE A 139 -10.94 2.50 1.14
CA PHE A 139 -9.98 1.82 2.00
C PHE A 139 -8.71 2.64 2.21
N GLN A 140 -8.36 2.76 3.48
CA GLN A 140 -7.11 3.34 3.93
C GLN A 140 -6.33 2.31 4.73
N THR A 141 -5.01 2.33 4.55
CA THR A 141 -4.12 1.50 5.35
C THR A 141 -3.00 2.31 5.93
N SER A 142 -2.60 1.96 7.15
CA SER A 142 -1.48 2.61 7.81
C SER A 142 -0.52 1.63 8.44
N TRP A 143 0.78 1.92 8.31
CA TRP A 143 1.88 1.21 8.93
C TRP A 143 2.66 2.16 9.82
N LYS A 144 2.79 1.80 11.09
CA LYS A 144 3.71 2.45 12.02
C LYS A 144 4.95 1.59 12.18
N LYS A 145 6.11 2.13 11.83
CA LYS A 145 7.39 1.49 12.14
C LYS A 145 7.80 1.80 13.58
N ASP A 146 7.57 3.04 14.02
CA ASP A 146 7.77 3.53 15.38
C ASP A 146 6.89 4.79 15.63
N ARG A 147 7.12 5.51 16.73
CA ARG A 147 6.34 6.73 17.09
C ARG A 147 6.53 7.89 16.09
N LYS A 148 7.59 7.87 15.26
CA LYS A 148 7.98 8.96 14.36
C LYS A 148 7.82 8.60 12.88
N ASN A 149 7.78 7.32 12.55
CA ASN A 149 7.66 6.80 11.18
C ASN A 149 6.27 6.23 10.92
N LEU A 150 5.53 6.89 10.03
CA LEU A 150 4.18 6.53 9.62
C LEU A 150 4.10 6.50 8.10
N LEU A 151 3.59 5.41 7.54
CA LEU A 151 3.13 5.32 6.17
C LEU A 151 1.61 5.20 6.21
N THR A 152 0.92 6.03 5.44
CA THR A 152 -0.52 5.89 5.20
C THR A 152 -0.74 5.84 3.70
N THR A 153 -1.63 4.97 3.26
CA THR A 153 -2.12 4.92 1.88
C THR A 153 -3.63 4.96 1.85
N SER A 154 -4.20 5.60 0.84
CA SER A 154 -5.62 5.59 0.52
C SER A 154 -5.76 5.03 -0.89
N PHE A 155 -6.40 3.87 -1.03
CA PHE A 155 -6.51 3.18 -2.31
C PHE A 155 -7.68 3.74 -3.09
N ILE A 156 -7.39 4.40 -4.21
CA ILE A 156 -8.43 4.91 -5.11
C ILE A 156 -8.69 3.88 -6.21
N ASP A 157 -9.58 4.22 -7.13
CA ASP A 157 -9.88 3.37 -8.26
C ASP A 157 -8.70 3.31 -9.25
N ASN A 158 -8.79 2.38 -10.21
CA ASN A 158 -7.81 2.21 -11.28
C ASN A 158 -6.38 1.93 -10.77
N TRP A 159 -6.25 1.09 -9.73
CA TRP A 159 -4.95 0.60 -9.25
C TRP A 159 -4.00 1.71 -8.78
N SER A 160 -4.57 2.83 -8.35
CA SER A 160 -3.83 3.99 -7.89
C SER A 160 -4.05 4.18 -6.39
N LEU A 161 -3.09 4.84 -5.74
CA LEU A 161 -3.21 5.19 -4.34
C LEU A 161 -2.64 6.58 -4.08
N ASN A 162 -3.25 7.26 -3.11
CA ASN A 162 -2.62 8.40 -2.44
C ASN A 162 -1.74 7.85 -1.33
N TYR A 163 -0.54 8.41 -1.15
CA TYR A 163 0.33 8.03 -0.03
C TYR A 163 0.80 9.25 0.74
N VAL A 164 1.09 9.03 2.02
CA VAL A 164 1.79 9.97 2.90
C VAL A 164 2.79 9.19 3.74
N ILE A 165 4.05 9.61 3.71
CA ILE A 165 5.17 9.02 4.45
C ILE A 165 5.77 10.11 5.34
N PHE A 166 5.72 9.87 6.65
CA PHE A 166 6.39 10.70 7.65
C PHE A 166 7.71 10.05 8.05
N ARG A 167 8.80 10.82 8.00
CA ARG A 167 10.12 10.40 8.47
C ARG A 167 10.79 11.49 9.31
N PRO A 168 11.60 11.12 10.32
CA PRO A 168 12.41 12.09 11.03
C PRO A 168 13.49 12.68 10.09
N SER A 169 13.68 14.00 10.15
CA SER A 169 14.87 14.64 9.60
C SER A 169 16.08 14.38 10.50
N ARG A 170 17.28 14.32 9.89
CA ARG A 170 18.56 14.24 10.62
C ARG A 170 19.16 15.62 10.93
N HIS A 171 18.68 16.65 10.24
CA HIS A 171 19.28 18.00 10.27
C HIS A 171 18.36 19.03 10.91
N THR A 172 17.06 18.72 11.04
CA THR A 172 16.04 19.62 11.58
C THR A 172 15.16 18.87 12.57
N PRO A 173 14.53 19.57 13.53
CA PRO A 173 13.53 18.97 14.43
C PRO A 173 12.21 18.62 13.70
N GLU A 174 12.03 19.16 12.49
CA GLU A 174 10.85 18.94 11.66
C GLU A 174 10.85 17.55 11.00
N ARG A 175 9.66 17.11 10.59
CA ARG A 175 9.49 15.85 9.88
C ARG A 175 9.57 16.08 8.38
N ILE A 176 10.21 15.14 7.69
CA ILE A 176 10.10 15.04 6.24
C ILE A 176 8.74 14.38 5.95
N ILE A 177 7.93 15.06 5.15
CA ILE A 177 6.64 14.56 4.66
C ILE A 177 6.79 14.32 3.17
N LEU A 178 6.58 13.08 2.73
CA LEU A 178 6.52 12.72 1.33
C LEU A 178 5.10 12.28 1.01
N ASN A 179 4.46 12.92 0.06
CA ASN A 179 3.10 12.62 -0.36
C ASN A 179 2.98 12.66 -1.88
N GLY A 180 2.00 11.94 -2.41
CA GLY A 180 1.76 11.89 -3.84
C GLY A 180 0.69 10.87 -4.20
N VAL A 181 0.50 10.72 -5.51
CA VAL A 181 -0.38 9.72 -6.13
C VAL A 181 0.48 8.85 -7.02
N MET A 182 0.27 7.53 -6.97
CA MET A 182 1.06 6.58 -7.76
C MET A 182 0.23 5.34 -8.04
N ASN A 183 0.57 4.60 -9.11
CA ASN A 183 0.12 3.22 -9.26
C ASN A 183 0.60 2.40 -8.05
N GLU A 184 -0.23 1.48 -7.58
CA GLU A 184 0.07 0.69 -6.38
C GLU A 184 1.27 -0.26 -6.54
N LEU A 185 1.53 -0.76 -7.75
CA LEU A 185 2.69 -1.63 -8.02
C LEU A 185 3.97 -0.80 -8.10
N ASP A 186 3.92 0.35 -8.77
CA ASP A 186 5.02 1.33 -8.76
C ASP A 186 5.31 1.78 -7.32
N PHE A 187 4.27 1.99 -6.50
CA PHE A 187 4.44 2.37 -5.10
C PHE A 187 5.07 1.24 -4.28
N LYS A 188 4.72 -0.03 -4.55
CA LYS A 188 5.40 -1.18 -3.95
C LYS A 188 6.89 -1.14 -4.26
N ASP A 189 7.26 -0.90 -5.51
CA ASP A 189 8.66 -0.88 -5.92
C ASP A 189 9.41 0.31 -5.31
N TYR A 190 8.75 1.48 -5.26
CA TYR A 190 9.24 2.65 -4.52
C TYR A 190 9.50 2.35 -3.02
N LEU A 191 8.60 1.64 -2.34
CA LEU A 191 8.81 1.23 -0.94
C LEU A 191 10.03 0.29 -0.78
N LEU A 192 10.27 -0.60 -1.74
CA LEU A 192 11.41 -1.51 -1.75
C LEU A 192 12.72 -0.75 -1.96
N GLU A 193 12.77 0.17 -2.92
CA GLU A 193 13.94 1.01 -3.21
C GLU A 193 14.32 1.88 -2.02
N MET A 194 13.33 2.45 -1.33
CA MET A 194 13.55 3.23 -0.12
C MET A 194 14.10 2.42 1.06
N ARG A 195 14.30 1.10 0.90
CA ARG A 195 14.77 0.17 1.94
C ARG A 195 14.03 0.36 3.25
N LEU A 196 12.72 0.62 3.18
CA LEU A 196 11.86 0.69 4.35
C LEU A 196 11.73 -0.72 4.94
N LYS A 197 12.76 -1.20 5.66
CA LYS A 197 12.68 -2.45 6.41
C LYS A 197 11.66 -2.23 7.54
N PRO A 198 10.51 -2.94 7.56
CA PRO A 198 9.64 -2.94 8.72
C PRO A 198 10.41 -3.62 9.86
N HIS A 199 10.50 -2.93 11.00
CA HIS A 199 11.35 -3.34 12.11
C HIS A 199 10.84 -4.65 12.73
N ARG A 200 11.60 -5.75 12.71
CA ARG A 200 11.32 -6.91 13.58
C ARG A 200 11.55 -6.46 15.03
N LYS A 201 10.52 -6.54 15.88
CA LYS A 201 10.76 -6.49 17.33
C LYS A 201 11.58 -7.75 17.65
N LYS A 202 12.74 -7.57 18.28
CA LYS A 202 13.36 -8.64 19.06
C LYS A 202 12.52 -8.84 20.32
#